data_AF-A0A817QE90-F1
#
_entry.id   AF-A0A817QE90-F1
#
_cell.length_a   1.000
_cell.length_b   1.000
_cell.length_c   1.000
_cell.angle_alpha   90.00
_cell.angle_beta   90.00
_cell.angle_gamma   90.00
#
_symmetry.space_group_name_H-M   'P 1'
#
loop_
_entity.id
_entity.type
_entity.pdbx_description
1 polymer ?
#
loop_
_entity_poly.entity_id
_entity_poly.type
_entity_poly.pdbx_seq_one_letter_code
_entity_poly.pdbx_strand_id
1 'polypeptide(L)'
;MSNSTRLALPNDFAAKYDAYMNSNYLRVTITCGSRYVTINRQEAKLTIVDTFAAIGGQTGLWIGLSVLSFIEFCELIYWMAMKRIFLWRSLRQVKTNSEIGLENY
;
A
#
# COMPACT_ATOMS: atom_id res chain seq x y z
N MET A 1 48.34 23.91 18.35
CA MET A 1 49.13 24.08 19.59
C MET A 1 48.41 23.33 20.71
N SER A 2 48.92 22.17 21.12
CA SER A 2 48.35 21.39 22.23
C SER A 2 48.76 22.03 23.56
N ASN A 3 47.82 22.66 24.25
CA ASN A 3 48.08 23.24 25.56
C ASN A 3 48.06 22.11 26.61
N SER A 4 49.23 21.52 26.86
CA SER A 4 49.42 20.48 27.86
C SER A 4 49.65 21.13 29.22
N THR A 5 48.58 21.34 29.99
CA THR A 5 48.70 21.76 31.39
C THR A 5 49.29 20.61 32.20
N ARG A 6 50.59 20.70 32.50
CA ARG A 6 51.29 19.75 33.37
C ARG A 6 50.77 19.92 34.79
N LEU A 7 50.13 18.88 35.31
CA LEU A 7 49.70 18.83 36.70
C LEU A 7 50.96 18.71 37.59
N ALA A 8 51.26 19.76 38.35
CA ALA A 8 52.37 19.72 39.31
C ALA A 8 51.98 18.81 40.48
N LEU A 9 52.73 17.72 40.66
CA LEU A 9 52.52 16.80 41.78
C LEU A 9 53.21 17.37 43.04
N PRO A 10 52.56 17.33 44.21
CA PRO A 10 53.19 17.73 45.48
C PRO A 10 54.46 16.92 45.78
N ASN A 11 55.45 17.52 46.44
CA ASN A 11 56.73 16.87 46.73
C ASN A 11 56.60 15.60 47.59
N ASP A 12 55.53 15.49 48.40
CA ASP A 12 55.23 14.32 49.24
C ASP A 12 54.24 13.33 48.57
N PHE A 13 54.05 13.44 47.25
CA PHE A 13 53.09 12.63 46.52
C PHE A 13 53.33 11.12 46.70
N ALA A 14 54.60 10.69 46.70
CA ALA A 14 54.94 9.27 46.91
C ALA A 14 54.55 8.77 48.30
N ALA A 15 54.68 9.61 49.34
CA ALA A 15 54.36 9.25 50.72
C ALA A 15 52.86 9.32 51.04
N LYS A 16 52.09 10.14 50.31
CA LYS A 16 50.65 10.37 50.52
C LYS A 16 49.79 9.99 49.31
N TYR A 17 50.32 9.13 48.45
CA TYR A 17 49.71 8.77 47.16
C TYR A 17 48.24 8.37 47.31
N ASP A 18 47.95 7.43 48.22
CA ASP A 18 46.60 6.92 48.43
C ASP A 18 45.63 7.99 48.96
N ALA A 19 46.10 8.87 49.84
CA ALA A 19 45.28 9.97 50.36
C ALA A 19 44.96 11.02 49.29
N TYR A 20 45.92 11.33 48.42
CA TYR A 20 45.72 12.25 47.30
C TYR A 20 44.85 11.66 46.19
N MET A 21 45.03 10.38 45.87
CA MET A 21 44.24 9.69 44.85
C MET A 21 42.77 9.55 45.27
N ASN A 22 42.52 9.24 46.55
CA ASN A 22 41.16 9.11 47.05
C ASN A 22 40.42 10.45 47.24
N SER A 23 41.14 11.57 47.41
CA SER A 23 40.52 12.89 47.61
C SER A 23 40.28 13.67 46.32
N ASN A 24 41.10 13.45 45.27
CA ASN A 24 41.08 14.29 44.07
C ASN A 24 40.60 13.59 42.79
N TYR A 25 40.51 12.25 42.77
CA TYR A 25 40.17 11.52 41.56
C TYR A 25 38.88 10.72 41.72
N LEU A 26 37.95 10.94 40.78
CA LEU A 26 36.74 10.14 40.64
C LEU A 26 36.98 9.01 39.64
N ARG A 27 36.77 7.77 40.06
CA ARG A 27 36.72 6.62 39.15
C ARG A 27 35.31 6.45 38.60
N VAL A 28 35.12 6.70 37.32
CA VAL A 28 33.85 6.42 36.61
C VAL A 28 33.99 5.13 35.84
N THR A 29 33.33 4.07 36.31
CA THR A 29 33.24 2.80 35.59
C THR A 29 31.89 2.75 34.90
N ILE A 30 31.87 2.92 33.58
CA ILE A 30 30.65 2.77 32.78
C ILE A 30 30.47 1.29 32.51
N THR A 31 29.51 0.67 33.18
CA THR A 31 29.12 -0.71 32.94
C THR A 31 27.79 -0.74 32.18
N CYS A 32 27.72 -1.58 31.15
CA CYS A 32 26.47 -1.85 30.48
C CYS A 32 25.70 -2.88 31.32
N GLY A 33 24.61 -2.47 31.96
CA GLY A 33 23.82 -3.31 32.87
C GLY A 33 23.03 -4.43 32.17
N SER A 34 23.05 -4.49 30.84
CA SER A 34 22.31 -5.49 30.07
C SER A 34 22.99 -5.83 28.74
N ARG A 35 22.85 -7.08 28.30
CA ARG A 35 23.42 -7.59 27.04
C ARG A 35 22.51 -7.33 25.83
N TYR A 36 21.34 -6.73 26.03
CA TYR A 36 20.41 -6.46 24.93
C TYR A 36 20.88 -5.26 24.10
N VAL A 37 21.28 -5.55 22.87
CA VAL A 37 21.56 -4.55 21.85
C VAL A 37 20.29 -4.38 21.02
N THR A 38 19.62 -3.24 21.15
CA THR A 38 18.48 -2.87 20.32
C THR A 38 18.97 -2.42 18.95
N ILE A 39 18.89 -3.34 17.98
CA ILE A 39 19.23 -3.06 16.59
C ILE A 39 17.96 -2.53 15.91
N ASN A 40 17.88 -1.22 15.70
CA ASN A 40 16.81 -0.60 14.92
C ASN A 40 17.05 -0.83 13.43
N ARG A 41 16.49 -1.92 12.87
CA ARG A 41 16.44 -2.14 11.42
C ARG A 41 15.28 -1.36 10.83
N GLN A 42 15.58 -0.42 9.95
CA GLN A 42 14.59 0.17 9.04
C GLN A 42 14.36 -0.81 7.91
N GLU A 43 13.24 -1.54 7.95
CA GLU A 43 12.80 -2.33 6.82
C GLU A 43 12.12 -1.41 5.80
N ALA A 44 12.49 -1.55 4.53
CA ALA A 44 11.83 -0.83 3.45
C ALA A 44 10.36 -1.29 3.40
N LYS A 45 9.47 -0.44 3.90
CA LYS A 45 8.03 -0.71 4.05
C LYS A 45 7.30 -0.93 2.71
N LEU A 46 7.96 -0.63 1.59
CA LEU A 46 7.36 -0.73 0.26
C LEU A 46 8.28 -1.55 -0.64
N THR A 47 7.91 -2.79 -0.86
CA THR A 47 8.58 -3.65 -1.83
C THR A 47 7.90 -3.46 -3.20
N ILE A 48 8.64 -3.69 -4.28
CA ILE A 48 8.11 -3.63 -5.66
C ILE A 48 6.89 -4.57 -5.81
N VAL A 49 6.88 -5.69 -5.08
CA VAL A 49 5.76 -6.64 -5.00
C VAL A 49 4.48 -5.98 -4.47
N ASP A 50 4.58 -5.14 -3.44
CA ASP A 50 3.42 -4.42 -2.88
C ASP A 50 2.84 -3.42 -3.90
N THR A 51 3.71 -2.85 -4.73
CA THR A 51 3.31 -1.91 -5.79
C THR A 51 2.55 -2.63 -6.90
N PHE A 52 3.05 -3.78 -7.36
CA PHE A 52 2.35 -4.60 -8.34
C PHE A 52 1.04 -5.18 -7.79
N ALA A 53 1.00 -5.55 -6.51
CA ALA A 53 -0.22 -6.02 -5.85
C ALA A 53 -1.29 -4.92 -5.81
N ALA A 54 -0.91 -3.69 -5.45
CA ALA A 54 -1.83 -2.55 -5.41
C ALA A 54 -2.37 -2.19 -6.81
N ILE A 55 -1.49 -2.17 -7.82
CA ILE A 55 -1.87 -1.91 -9.21
C ILE A 55 -2.80 -3.02 -9.71
N GLY A 56 -2.39 -4.28 -9.56
CA GLY A 56 -3.16 -5.44 -10.01
C GLY A 56 -4.55 -5.51 -9.39
N GLY A 57 -4.68 -5.19 -8.11
CA GLY A 57 -5.98 -5.13 -7.43
C GLY A 57 -6.91 -4.06 -8.02
N GLN A 58 -6.41 -2.84 -8.23
CA GLN A 58 -7.21 -1.78 -8.83
C GLN A 58 -7.53 -2.09 -10.30
N THR A 59 -6.53 -2.41 -11.13
CA THR A 59 -6.74 -2.70 -12.55
C THR A 59 -7.65 -3.90 -12.76
N GLY A 60 -7.51 -4.94 -11.93
CA GLY A 60 -8.36 -6.12 -11.97
C GLY A 60 -9.83 -5.78 -11.68
N LEU A 61 -10.10 -4.86 -10.76
CA LEU A 61 -11.46 -4.41 -10.46
C LEU A 61 -12.09 -3.64 -11.64
N TRP A 62 -11.33 -2.73 -12.26
CA TRP A 62 -11.79 -1.97 -13.43
C TRP A 62 -12.02 -2.88 -14.66
N ILE A 63 -11.15 -3.86 -14.88
CA ILE A 63 -11.31 -4.85 -15.94
C ILE A 63 -12.53 -5.73 -15.67
N GLY A 64 -12.71 -6.20 -14.43
CA GLY A 64 -13.89 -6.99 -14.04
C GLY A 64 -15.20 -6.23 -14.27
N LEU A 65 -15.24 -4.96 -13.88
CA LEU A 65 -16.40 -4.08 -14.12
C LEU A 65 -16.69 -3.89 -15.61
N SER A 66 -15.63 -3.72 -16.42
CA SER A 66 -15.74 -3.56 -17.87
C SER A 66 -16.31 -4.81 -18.54
N VAL A 67 -15.87 -6.00 -18.11
CA VAL A 67 -16.38 -7.28 -18.63
C VAL A 67 -17.84 -7.49 -18.26
N LEU A 68 -18.22 -7.19 -17.01
CA LEU A 68 -19.61 -7.31 -16.57
C LEU A 68 -20.53 -6.39 -17.39
N SER A 69 -20.11 -5.14 -17.57
CA SER A 69 -20.82 -4.15 -18.39
C SER A 69 -20.92 -4.58 -19.86
N PHE A 70 -19.86 -5.18 -20.41
CA PHE A 70 -19.87 -5.69 -21.78
C PHE A 70 -20.86 -6.84 -21.99
N ILE A 71 -20.96 -7.76 -21.02
CA ILE A 71 -21.93 -8.87 -21.07
C ILE A 71 -23.35 -8.32 -21.01
N GLU A 72 -23.64 -7.40 -20.09
CA GLU A 72 -24.95 -6.78 -19.95
C GLU A 72 -25.35 -6.00 -21.23
N PHE A 73 -24.40 -5.31 -21.83
CA PHE A 73 -24.61 -4.62 -23.11
C PHE A 73 -24.97 -5.60 -24.24
N CYS A 74 -24.26 -6.73 -24.33
CA CYS A 74 -24.59 -7.78 -25.29
C CYS A 74 -26.00 -8.35 -25.08
N GLU A 75 -26.41 -8.58 -23.83
CA GLU A 75 -27.74 -9.06 -23.49
C GLU A 75 -28.84 -8.06 -23.87
N LEU A 76 -28.61 -6.77 -23.61
CA LEU A 76 -29.52 -5.68 -24.01
C LEU A 76 -29.70 -5.61 -25.54
N ILE A 77 -28.61 -5.74 -26.31
CA ILE A 77 -28.69 -5.78 -27.77
C ILE A 77 -29.51 -6.97 -28.24
N TYR A 78 -29.27 -8.15 -27.66
CA TYR A 78 -30.02 -9.36 -27.99
C TYR A 78 -31.53 -9.19 -27.73
N TRP A 79 -31.88 -8.68 -26.55
CA TRP A 79 -33.28 -8.41 -26.20
C TRP A 79 -33.93 -7.37 -27.11
N MET A 80 -33.21 -6.29 -27.44
CA MET A 80 -33.71 -5.24 -28.31
C MET A 80 -33.95 -5.76 -29.73
N ALA A 81 -33.01 -6.53 -30.28
CA ALA A 81 -33.14 -7.14 -31.60
C ALA A 81 -34.35 -8.08 -31.66
N MET A 82 -34.49 -8.96 -30.66
CA MET A 82 -35.60 -9.92 -30.60
C MET A 82 -36.96 -9.22 -30.47
N LYS A 83 -37.09 -8.22 -29.58
CA LYS A 83 -38.33 -7.44 -29.45
C LYS A 83 -38.67 -6.68 -30.72
N ARG A 84 -37.68 -6.08 -31.37
CA ARG A 84 -37.91 -5.31 -32.61
C ARG A 84 -38.37 -6.24 -33.74
N ILE A 85 -37.78 -7.43 -33.87
CA ILE A 85 -38.23 -8.44 -34.83
C ILE A 85 -39.66 -8.89 -34.52
N PHE A 86 -39.99 -9.15 -33.25
CA PHE A 86 -41.33 -9.55 -32.85
C PHE A 86 -42.39 -8.47 -33.16
N LEU A 87 -42.12 -7.21 -32.80
CA LEU A 87 -43.00 -6.07 -33.11
C LEU A 87 -43.17 -5.85 -34.62
N TRP A 88 -42.10 -6.02 -35.39
CA TRP A 88 -42.19 -5.93 -36.86
C TRP A 88 -43.06 -7.04 -37.46
N ARG A 89 -43.03 -8.24 -36.88
CA ARG A 89 -43.90 -9.35 -37.32
C ARG A 89 -45.35 -9.10 -36.94
N SER A 90 -45.64 -8.54 -35.76
CA SER A 90 -47.02 -8.26 -35.34
C SER A 90 -47.67 -7.14 -36.17
N LEU A 91 -46.93 -6.08 -36.50
CA LEU A 91 -47.44 -5.01 -37.38
C LEU A 91 -47.73 -5.50 -38.80
N ARG A 92 -46.93 -6.44 -39.30
CA ARG A 92 -47.14 -7.04 -40.64
C ARG A 92 -48.44 -7.86 -40.69
N GLN A 93 -48.79 -8.55 -39.61
CA GLN A 93 -50.04 -9.32 -39.52
C GLN A 93 -51.29 -8.41 -39.50
N VAL A 94 -51.22 -7.27 -38.81
CA VAL A 94 -52.34 -6.30 -38.77
C VAL A 94 -52.61 -5.72 -40.16
N LYS A 95 -51.56 -5.34 -40.90
CA LYS A 95 -51.71 -4.78 -42.24
C LYS A 95 -52.37 -5.78 -43.22
N THR A 96 -51.94 -7.05 -43.19
CA THR A 96 -52.53 -8.10 -44.03
C THR A 96 -54.00 -8.35 -43.70
N ASN A 97 -54.38 -8.40 -42.42
CA ASN A 97 -55.79 -8.60 -42.04
C ASN A 97 -56.68 -7.41 -42.43
N SER A 98 -56.16 -6.18 -42.42
CA SER A 98 -56.93 -5.01 -42.88
C SER A 98 -57.16 -4.97 -44.39
N GLU A 99 -56.22 -5.48 -45.20
CA GLU A 99 -56.37 -5.53 -46.66
C GLU A 99 -57.38 -6.62 -47.07
N ILE A 100 -57.34 -7.79 -46.43
CA ILE A 100 -58.32 -8.88 -46.67
C ILE A 100 -59.74 -8.48 -46.21
N GLY A 101 -59.86 -7.68 -45.15
CA GLY A 101 -61.15 -7.20 -44.65
C GLY A 101 -61.85 -6.20 -45.56
N LEU A 102 -61.11 -5.46 -46.40
CA LEU A 102 -61.68 -4.51 -47.36
C LEU A 102 -62.06 -5.15 -48.70
N GLU A 103 -61.53 -6.33 -49.03
CA GLU A 103 -61.86 -7.07 -50.25
C GLU A 103 -63.17 -7.89 -50.11
N ASN A 104 -63.65 -8.08 -48.87
CA ASN A 104 -64.88 -8.82 -48.56
C ASN A 104 -66.12 -7.92 -48.37
N TYR A 105 -66.01 -6.62 -48.67
CA TYR A 105 -67.12 -5.65 -48.69
C TYR A 105 -67.25 -5.03 -50.08
#